data_AF-A0A4Z0J5F4-F1
#
_entry.id   AF-A0A4Z0J5F4-F1
#
_cell.length_a   1.000
_cell.length_b   1.000
_cell.length_c   1.000
_cell.angle_alpha   90.00
_cell.angle_beta   90.00
_cell.angle_gamma   90.00
#
_symmetry.space_group_name_H-M   'P 1'
#
loop_
_entity.id
_entity.type
_entity.pdbx_description
1 polymer ?
#
loop_
_entity_poly.entity_id
_entity_poly.type
_entity_poly.pdbx_seq_one_letter_code
_entity_poly.pdbx_strand_id
1 'polypeptide(L)'
;MAYRRDYVVTLRIFEPLVVHSELQDRQVESNRQRVEEQISRDADKRLISLPPSPVADSFRRTPVFLPASQSSDGVDRFCPAQEDIRGWEALESLAEHTSKATLDIIAPKSVRRRAASRRAEWLQDAKDTRIFTRVSAWDVPPAWWLFFSLSEDQIIADETEAGLRVYIRTDILAASARMEWAAETIADNSKVVDMVEQTSALAEWVDTFDMNSILELDLGGMSDVLWPTEAPELVDSWVTALSNDDHESAVTAFQKYAASWEQLNLYARSS
;
A
#
# COMPACT_ATOMS: atom_id res chain seq x y z
N MET A 1 -13.54 -15.28 -16.19
CA MET A 1 -12.28 -14.57 -15.93
C MET A 1 -12.15 -14.43 -14.43
N ALA A 2 -10.96 -14.64 -13.87
CA ALA A 2 -10.74 -14.40 -12.45
C ALA A 2 -10.76 -12.89 -12.17
N TYR A 3 -11.29 -12.48 -11.03
CA TYR A 3 -11.24 -11.09 -10.59
C TYR A 3 -9.78 -10.63 -10.49
N ARG A 4 -9.44 -9.59 -11.26
CA ARG A 4 -8.14 -8.93 -11.19
C ARG A 4 -8.30 -7.52 -10.62
N ARG A 5 -7.35 -7.15 -9.76
CA ARG A 5 -7.25 -5.82 -9.16
C ARG A 5 -6.25 -4.99 -9.95
N ASP A 6 -6.54 -4.77 -11.22
CA ASP A 6 -5.55 -4.19 -12.15
C ASP A 6 -5.13 -2.77 -11.73
N TYR A 7 -5.96 -2.02 -11.03
CA TYR A 7 -5.67 -0.62 -10.66
C TYR A 7 -5.45 -0.41 -9.15
N VAL A 8 -5.02 -1.45 -8.43
CA VAL A 8 -4.66 -1.32 -7.01
C VAL A 8 -3.18 -0.99 -6.88
N VAL A 9 -2.92 0.20 -6.34
CA VAL A 9 -1.59 0.64 -5.91
C VAL A 9 -1.33 0.07 -4.53
N THR A 10 -0.12 -0.45 -4.32
CA THR A 10 0.27 -1.11 -3.08
C THR A 10 1.59 -0.56 -2.57
N LEU A 11 1.59 -0.04 -1.34
CA LEU A 11 2.79 0.32 -0.59
C LEU A 11 3.09 -0.80 0.41
N ARG A 12 4.22 -1.47 0.27
CA ARG A 12 4.55 -2.66 1.07
C ARG A 12 5.96 -2.64 1.64
N ILE A 13 6.13 -3.25 2.79
CA ILE A 13 7.42 -3.41 3.45
C ILE A 13 7.87 -4.86 3.33
N PHE A 14 9.10 -5.05 2.87
CA PHE A 14 9.80 -6.32 2.85
C PHE A 14 10.82 -6.35 4.00
N GLU A 15 10.57 -7.16 5.02
CA GLU A 15 11.44 -7.28 6.19
C GLU A 15 12.43 -8.45 6.01
N PRO A 16 13.68 -8.34 6.50
CA PRO A 16 14.66 -9.42 6.39
C PRO A 16 14.19 -10.72 7.03
N LEU A 17 14.37 -11.84 6.32
CA LEU A 17 13.97 -13.16 6.83
C LEU A 17 14.69 -13.57 8.12
N VAL A 18 15.89 -13.04 8.34
CA VAL A 18 16.70 -13.29 9.55
C VAL A 18 15.96 -12.88 10.82
N VAL A 19 15.11 -11.84 10.75
CA VAL A 19 14.31 -11.35 11.88
C VAL A 19 13.13 -12.30 12.20
N HIS A 20 12.76 -13.18 11.26
CA HIS A 20 11.59 -14.06 11.33
C HIS A 20 12.00 -15.54 11.40
N SER A 21 12.22 -16.01 12.62
CA SER A 21 12.69 -17.38 12.90
C SER A 21 11.91 -18.49 12.20
N GLU A 22 10.60 -18.33 12.04
CA GLU A 22 9.68 -19.29 11.44
C GLU A 22 9.78 -19.39 9.90
N LEU A 23 10.49 -18.45 9.26
CA LEU A 23 10.68 -18.41 7.81
C LEU A 23 12.11 -18.73 7.37
N GLN A 24 13.07 -18.84 8.30
CA GLN A 24 14.50 -19.02 7.98
C GLN A 24 14.80 -20.28 7.16
N ASP A 25 14.06 -21.37 7.38
CA ASP A 25 14.27 -22.66 6.68
C ASP A 25 13.54 -22.75 5.33
N ARG A 26 12.82 -21.70 4.91
CA ARG A 26 12.06 -21.72 3.65
C ARG A 26 12.96 -21.44 2.46
N GLN A 27 12.77 -22.21 1.40
CA GLN A 27 13.34 -21.88 0.10
C GLN A 27 12.74 -20.56 -0.40
N VAL A 28 13.61 -19.58 -0.64
CA VAL A 28 13.23 -18.23 -1.06
C VAL A 28 13.33 -18.15 -2.58
N GLU A 29 12.17 -18.02 -3.22
CA GLU A 29 12.05 -17.77 -4.65
C GLU A 29 10.99 -16.71 -4.87
N SER A 30 11.14 -15.95 -5.96
CA SER A 30 10.12 -14.96 -6.33
C SER A 30 8.81 -15.69 -6.60
N ASN A 31 7.81 -15.41 -5.76
CA ASN A 31 6.54 -16.12 -5.76
C ASN A 31 5.33 -15.18 -5.87
N ARG A 32 5.58 -13.88 -6.07
CA ARG A 32 4.57 -12.81 -6.08
C ARG A 32 3.37 -13.14 -6.98
N GLN A 33 3.63 -13.42 -8.26
CA GLN A 33 2.57 -13.71 -9.22
C GLN A 33 1.69 -14.89 -8.77
N ARG A 34 2.31 -15.97 -8.27
CA ARG A 34 1.58 -17.13 -7.75
C ARG A 34 0.71 -16.78 -6.54
N VAL A 35 1.22 -15.92 -5.65
CA VAL A 35 0.47 -15.45 -4.46
C VAL A 35 -0.70 -14.56 -4.89
N GLU A 36 -0.47 -13.61 -5.79
CA GLU A 36 -1.51 -12.74 -6.35
C GLU A 36 -2.63 -13.54 -7.04
N GLU A 37 -2.27 -14.54 -7.85
CA GLU A 37 -3.25 -15.44 -8.47
C GLU A 37 -4.05 -16.26 -7.43
N GLN A 38 -3.40 -16.73 -6.38
CA GLN A 38 -4.05 -17.48 -5.30
C GLN A 38 -5.07 -16.59 -4.57
N ILE A 39 -4.70 -15.34 -4.30
CA ILE A 39 -5.57 -14.33 -3.68
C ILE A 39 -6.78 -14.03 -4.57
N SER A 40 -6.56 -13.77 -5.86
CA SER A 40 -7.63 -13.52 -6.82
C SER A 40 -8.61 -14.69 -6.91
N ARG A 41 -8.10 -15.93 -7.02
CA ARG A 41 -8.95 -17.14 -7.09
C ARG A 41 -9.74 -17.38 -5.80
N ASP A 42 -9.16 -17.04 -4.65
CA ASP A 42 -9.86 -17.11 -3.37
C ASP A 42 -10.98 -16.05 -3.28
N ALA A 43 -10.70 -14.81 -3.71
CA ALA A 43 -11.68 -13.75 -3.78
C ALA A 43 -12.87 -14.12 -4.68
N ASP A 44 -12.60 -14.67 -5.88
CA ASP A 44 -13.65 -15.14 -6.80
C ASP A 44 -14.61 -16.11 -6.10
N LYS A 45 -14.08 -17.12 -5.42
CA LYS A 45 -14.89 -18.14 -4.74
C LYS A 45 -15.70 -17.56 -3.60
N ARG A 46 -15.10 -16.64 -2.83
CA ARG A 46 -15.73 -16.06 -1.65
C ARG A 46 -16.82 -15.05 -1.99
N LEU A 47 -16.59 -14.19 -2.99
CA LEU A 47 -17.50 -13.09 -3.31
C LEU A 47 -18.76 -13.55 -4.05
N ILE A 48 -18.69 -14.67 -4.79
CA ILE A 48 -19.87 -15.26 -5.46
C ILE A 48 -20.68 -16.22 -4.56
N SER A 49 -20.19 -16.51 -3.35
CA SER A 49 -20.87 -17.41 -2.41
C SER A 49 -22.10 -16.75 -1.78
N LEU A 50 -23.07 -17.55 -1.32
CA LEU A 50 -24.28 -17.07 -0.65
C LEU A 50 -24.38 -17.64 0.78
N PRO A 51 -24.24 -16.82 1.84
CA PRO A 51 -23.92 -15.39 1.80
C PRO A 51 -22.44 -15.13 1.44
N PRO A 52 -22.09 -13.95 0.87
CA PRO A 52 -20.73 -13.65 0.46
C PRO A 52 -19.77 -13.57 1.66
N SER A 53 -18.49 -13.88 1.45
CA SER A 53 -17.44 -13.70 2.45
C SER A 53 -16.47 -12.58 2.03
N PRO A 54 -16.72 -11.32 2.42
CA PRO A 54 -15.92 -10.17 1.96
C PRO A 54 -14.48 -10.23 2.47
N VAL A 55 -14.27 -10.83 3.65
CA VAL A 55 -12.95 -11.00 4.27
C VAL A 55 -12.44 -12.43 4.06
N ALA A 56 -11.15 -12.55 3.75
CA ALA A 56 -10.47 -13.84 3.64
C ALA A 56 -10.29 -14.52 5.00
N ASP A 57 -10.19 -15.85 5.02
CA ASP A 57 -10.10 -16.62 6.27
C ASP A 57 -8.71 -16.50 6.94
N SER A 58 -7.61 -16.55 6.16
CA SER A 58 -6.27 -16.11 6.58
C SER A 58 -5.26 -16.29 5.43
N PHE A 59 -4.45 -15.27 5.15
CA PHE A 59 -3.30 -15.35 4.23
C PHE A 59 -1.95 -15.28 4.96
N ARG A 60 -1.94 -15.43 6.29
CA ARG A 60 -0.73 -15.31 7.12
C ARG A 60 0.41 -16.26 6.73
N ARG A 61 0.07 -17.44 6.18
CA ARG A 61 1.06 -18.46 5.78
C ARG A 61 1.50 -18.34 4.32
N THR A 62 1.10 -17.26 3.65
CA THR A 62 1.37 -17.00 2.24
C THR A 62 2.30 -15.79 2.13
N PRO A 63 3.59 -15.93 2.51
CA PRO A 63 4.55 -14.85 2.38
C PRO A 63 4.84 -14.58 0.90
N VAL A 64 4.91 -13.31 0.54
CA VAL A 64 5.51 -12.85 -0.71
C VAL A 64 7.00 -12.65 -0.43
N PHE A 65 7.85 -13.34 -1.18
CA PHE A 65 9.30 -13.23 -1.01
C PHE A 65 9.90 -12.23 -1.99
N LEU A 66 10.89 -11.50 -1.49
CA LEU A 66 11.83 -10.72 -2.27
C LEU A 66 13.21 -11.41 -2.13
N PRO A 67 13.64 -12.19 -3.13
CA PRO A 67 14.92 -12.89 -3.07
C PRO A 67 16.10 -11.93 -3.07
N ALA A 68 17.19 -12.34 -2.43
CA ALA A 68 18.48 -11.66 -2.39
C ALA A 68 18.99 -11.22 -3.78
N SER A 69 18.69 -12.00 -4.83
CA SER A 69 19.07 -11.67 -6.21
C SER A 69 18.39 -10.43 -6.78
N GLN A 70 17.31 -9.95 -6.14
CA GLN A 70 16.55 -8.77 -6.52
C GLN A 70 16.78 -7.58 -5.57
N SER A 71 17.68 -7.73 -4.59
CA SER A 71 18.08 -6.69 -3.65
C SER A 71 19.57 -6.36 -3.83
N SER A 72 19.92 -5.09 -3.69
CA SER A 72 21.31 -4.60 -3.85
C SER A 72 22.27 -5.17 -2.80
N ASP A 73 21.77 -5.49 -1.62
CA ASP A 73 22.53 -5.99 -0.47
C ASP A 73 22.56 -7.53 -0.35
N GLY A 74 21.87 -8.24 -1.23
CA GLY A 74 21.85 -9.71 -1.24
C GLY A 74 21.12 -10.34 -0.05
N VAL A 75 20.18 -9.64 0.59
CA VAL A 75 19.40 -10.17 1.72
C VAL A 75 18.00 -10.62 1.27
N ASP A 76 17.64 -11.86 1.62
CA ASP A 76 16.29 -12.37 1.41
C ASP A 76 15.30 -11.71 2.37
N ARG A 77 14.18 -11.23 1.82
CA ARG A 77 13.13 -10.55 2.58
C ARG A 77 11.76 -11.14 2.28
N PHE A 78 10.79 -10.83 3.13
CA PHE A 78 9.39 -11.19 2.87
C PHE A 78 8.42 -10.10 3.29
N CYS A 79 7.22 -10.18 2.71
CA CYS A 79 6.05 -9.42 3.11
C CYS A 79 4.86 -10.40 3.25
N PRO A 80 4.12 -10.41 4.37
CA PRO A 80 2.89 -11.17 4.47
C PRO A 80 1.81 -10.55 3.56
N ALA A 81 0.99 -11.38 2.90
CA ALA A 81 -0.05 -10.87 1.97
C ALA A 81 -1.21 -10.12 2.67
N GLN A 82 -1.51 -10.44 3.93
CA GLN A 82 -2.44 -9.71 4.82
C GLN A 82 -3.84 -9.39 4.23
N GLU A 83 -4.37 -10.22 3.33
CA GLU A 83 -5.71 -10.00 2.74
C GLU A 83 -6.85 -10.11 3.75
N ASP A 84 -6.64 -10.85 4.85
CA ASP A 84 -7.55 -10.89 5.99
C ASP A 84 -7.61 -9.53 6.70
N ILE A 85 -6.45 -8.97 7.05
CA ILE A 85 -6.33 -7.67 7.72
C ILE A 85 -6.89 -6.54 6.85
N ARG A 86 -6.41 -6.44 5.61
CA ARG A 86 -6.89 -5.44 4.65
C ARG A 86 -8.39 -5.61 4.34
N GLY A 87 -8.88 -6.85 4.35
CA GLY A 87 -10.32 -7.13 4.20
C GLY A 87 -11.16 -6.63 5.38
N TRP A 88 -10.66 -6.74 6.62
CA TRP A 88 -11.35 -6.17 7.79
C TRP A 88 -11.39 -4.65 7.75
N GLU A 89 -10.27 -3.99 7.42
CA GLU A 89 -10.21 -2.53 7.30
C GLU A 89 -11.11 -2.01 6.17
N ALA A 90 -11.10 -2.68 5.01
CA ALA A 90 -11.98 -2.33 3.91
C ALA A 90 -13.47 -2.50 4.28
N LEU A 91 -13.82 -3.54 5.06
CA LEU A 91 -15.19 -3.73 5.52
C LEU A 91 -15.63 -2.67 6.55
N GLU A 92 -14.71 -2.22 7.41
CA GLU A 92 -14.92 -1.15 8.39
C GLU A 92 -15.13 0.19 7.67
N SER A 93 -14.21 0.58 6.79
CA SER A 93 -14.34 1.79 5.96
C SER A 93 -15.61 1.76 5.10
N LEU A 94 -15.95 0.62 4.48
CA LEU A 94 -17.20 0.48 3.74
C LEU A 94 -18.42 0.72 4.63
N ALA A 95 -18.41 0.27 5.88
CA ALA A 95 -19.51 0.44 6.81
C ALA A 95 -19.67 1.89 7.29
N GLU A 96 -18.58 2.65 7.37
CA GLU A 96 -18.58 4.07 7.75
C GLU A 96 -19.12 4.97 6.62
N HIS A 97 -18.82 4.64 5.37
CA HIS A 97 -19.18 5.46 4.21
C HIS A 97 -20.45 5.02 3.48
N THR A 98 -21.10 3.92 3.91
CA THR A 98 -22.26 3.35 3.22
C THR A 98 -23.50 3.30 4.10
N SER A 99 -24.67 3.59 3.52
CA SER A 99 -25.95 3.42 4.24
C SER A 99 -26.15 1.97 4.68
N LYS A 100 -26.76 1.77 5.86
CA LYS A 100 -27.04 0.43 6.38
C LYS A 100 -27.84 -0.45 5.40
N ALA A 101 -28.79 0.13 4.67
CA ALA A 101 -29.61 -0.60 3.70
C ALA A 101 -28.76 -1.16 2.56
N THR A 102 -27.86 -0.34 1.99
CA THR A 102 -26.91 -0.77 0.95
C THR A 102 -25.91 -1.77 1.50
N LEU A 103 -25.38 -1.54 2.71
CA LEU A 103 -24.42 -2.42 3.35
C LEU A 103 -25.02 -3.81 3.63
N ASP A 104 -26.30 -3.90 4.01
CA ASP A 104 -26.99 -5.18 4.23
C ASP A 104 -27.20 -5.99 2.93
N ILE A 105 -27.18 -5.33 1.76
CA ILE A 105 -27.22 -6.00 0.45
C ILE A 105 -25.84 -6.60 0.10
N ILE A 106 -24.76 -5.82 0.28
CA ILE A 106 -23.41 -6.20 -0.16
C ILE A 106 -22.75 -7.16 0.84
N ALA A 107 -22.84 -6.84 2.13
CA ALA A 107 -22.23 -7.60 3.22
C ALA A 107 -23.25 -7.75 4.34
N PRO A 108 -24.16 -8.74 4.30
CA PRO A 108 -25.24 -8.90 5.27
C PRO A 108 -24.77 -8.88 6.74
N LYS A 109 -25.65 -8.49 7.67
CA LYS A 109 -25.31 -8.41 9.11
C LYS A 109 -24.67 -9.68 9.68
N SER A 110 -25.11 -10.87 9.25
CA SER A 110 -24.54 -12.16 9.67
C SER A 110 -23.08 -12.32 9.21
N VAL A 111 -22.77 -11.85 8.01
CA VAL A 111 -21.42 -11.84 7.43
C VAL A 111 -20.52 -10.87 8.19
N ARG A 112 -20.99 -9.65 8.45
CA ARG A 112 -20.22 -8.65 9.23
C ARG A 112 -19.91 -9.14 10.64
N ARG A 113 -20.88 -9.78 11.31
CA ARG A 113 -20.67 -10.41 12.63
C ARG A 113 -19.63 -11.52 12.59
N ARG A 114 -19.64 -12.35 11.55
CA ARG A 114 -18.65 -13.41 11.37
C ARG A 114 -17.25 -12.82 11.15
N ALA A 115 -17.13 -11.81 10.30
CA ALA A 115 -15.87 -11.11 10.06
C ALA A 115 -15.32 -10.49 11.35
N ALA A 116 -16.16 -9.81 12.14
CA ALA A 116 -15.77 -9.25 13.43
C ALA A 116 -15.33 -10.32 14.45
N SER A 117 -16.03 -11.47 14.48
CA SER A 117 -15.65 -12.59 15.37
C SER A 117 -14.28 -13.15 15.00
N ARG A 118 -14.01 -13.32 13.69
CA ARG A 118 -12.69 -13.76 13.20
C ARG A 118 -11.59 -12.74 13.47
N ARG A 119 -11.85 -11.44 13.37
CA ARG A 119 -10.89 -10.39 13.74
C ARG A 119 -10.54 -10.48 15.24
N ALA A 120 -11.54 -10.71 16.09
CA ALA A 120 -11.32 -10.87 17.53
C ALA A 120 -10.50 -12.12 17.86
N GLU A 121 -10.79 -13.25 17.22
CA GLU A 121 -9.97 -14.48 17.33
C GLU A 121 -8.54 -14.25 16.84
N TRP A 122 -8.38 -13.58 15.69
CA TRP A 122 -7.09 -13.21 15.10
C TRP A 122 -6.26 -12.34 16.06
N LEU A 123 -6.87 -11.34 16.71
CA LEU A 123 -6.21 -10.46 17.67
C LEU A 123 -5.72 -11.21 18.92
N GLN A 124 -6.39 -12.30 19.32
CA GLN A 124 -5.99 -13.11 20.47
C GLN A 124 -4.81 -14.05 20.16
N ASP A 125 -4.71 -14.53 18.91
CA ASP A 125 -3.68 -15.49 18.48
C ASP A 125 -2.48 -14.83 17.76
N ALA A 126 -2.63 -13.59 17.28
CA ALA A 126 -1.58 -12.88 16.57
C ALA A 126 -0.34 -12.62 17.45
N LYS A 127 0.79 -13.20 17.08
CA LYS A 127 2.10 -12.78 17.61
C LYS A 127 2.52 -11.40 17.09
N ASP A 128 2.19 -11.13 15.83
CA ASP A 128 2.48 -9.88 15.15
C ASP A 128 1.20 -9.37 14.46
N THR A 129 0.82 -8.15 14.79
CA THR A 129 -0.36 -7.46 14.26
C THR A 129 0.02 -6.29 13.35
N ARG A 130 1.32 -6.04 13.11
CA ARG A 130 1.79 -4.97 12.23
C ARG A 130 1.22 -5.13 10.83
N ILE A 131 0.88 -4.02 10.17
CA ILE A 131 0.37 -4.00 8.80
C ILE A 131 1.56 -3.75 7.88
N PHE A 132 1.98 -4.74 7.10
CA PHE A 132 3.10 -4.62 6.16
C PHE A 132 2.68 -3.97 4.85
N THR A 133 1.38 -3.94 4.53
CA THR A 133 0.89 -3.51 3.23
C THR A 133 -0.27 -2.53 3.37
N ARG A 134 -0.13 -1.36 2.76
CA ARG A 134 -1.18 -0.37 2.56
C ARG A 134 -1.57 -0.32 1.09
N VAL A 135 -2.84 -0.03 0.80
CA VAL A 135 -3.36 0.00 -0.57
C VAL A 135 -4.15 1.27 -0.84
N SER A 136 -4.09 1.74 -2.08
CA SER A 136 -5.00 2.72 -2.64
C SER A 136 -5.53 2.22 -3.98
N ALA A 137 -6.71 2.69 -4.38
CA ALA A 137 -7.31 2.34 -5.65
C ALA A 137 -7.21 3.54 -6.60
N TRP A 138 -6.71 3.33 -7.82
CA TRP A 138 -6.66 4.32 -8.90
C TRP A 138 -5.69 5.50 -8.73
N ASP A 139 -5.22 5.77 -7.52
CA ASP A 139 -4.28 6.84 -7.24
C ASP A 139 -3.17 6.44 -6.25
N VAL A 140 -2.12 7.26 -6.21
CA VAL A 140 -1.10 7.19 -5.17
C VAL A 140 -1.34 8.37 -4.23
N PRO A 141 -1.60 8.14 -2.92
CA PRO A 141 -1.72 9.24 -1.96
C PRO A 141 -0.47 10.14 -1.97
N PRO A 142 -0.62 11.48 -1.95
CA PRO A 142 0.53 12.40 -2.00
C PRO A 142 1.59 12.08 -0.95
N ALA A 143 1.16 11.75 0.27
CA ALA A 143 2.05 11.43 1.37
C ALA A 143 2.91 10.18 1.13
N TRP A 144 2.52 9.25 0.25
CA TRP A 144 3.37 8.10 -0.07
C TRP A 144 4.59 8.49 -0.88
N TRP A 145 4.49 9.54 -1.71
CA TRP A 145 5.61 10.02 -2.50
C TRP A 145 6.73 10.61 -1.65
N LEU A 146 6.43 11.06 -0.43
CA LEU A 146 7.43 11.58 0.52
C LEU A 146 8.45 10.53 0.98
N PHE A 147 8.16 9.24 0.77
CA PHE A 147 9.14 8.19 1.02
C PHE A 147 10.21 8.08 -0.08
N PHE A 148 9.91 8.56 -1.28
CA PHE A 148 10.66 8.22 -2.48
C PHE A 148 11.36 9.42 -3.12
N SER A 149 12.53 9.17 -3.68
CA SER A 149 13.27 10.06 -4.55
C SER A 149 13.69 9.29 -5.80
N LEU A 150 13.09 9.61 -6.96
CA LEU A 150 13.34 8.85 -8.21
C LEU A 150 14.77 8.96 -8.73
N SER A 151 15.55 9.93 -8.24
CA SER A 151 16.97 10.08 -8.59
C SER A 151 17.89 9.14 -7.80
N GLU A 152 17.44 8.67 -6.63
CA GLU A 152 18.22 7.82 -5.72
C GLU A 152 17.67 6.39 -5.65
N ASP A 153 16.35 6.22 -5.81
CA ASP A 153 15.66 4.97 -5.59
C ASP A 153 15.66 4.06 -6.83
N GLN A 154 15.49 2.76 -6.59
CA GLN A 154 15.48 1.77 -7.66
C GLN A 154 14.11 1.73 -8.33
N ILE A 155 14.06 2.05 -9.63
CA ILE A 155 12.86 1.94 -10.46
C ILE A 155 12.95 0.66 -11.30
N ILE A 156 11.94 -0.19 -11.21
CA ILE A 156 11.84 -1.45 -11.93
C ILE A 156 10.58 -1.39 -12.79
N ALA A 157 10.75 -1.56 -14.10
CA ALA A 157 9.66 -1.55 -15.06
C ALA A 157 9.60 -2.91 -15.77
N ASP A 158 8.51 -3.64 -15.52
CA ASP A 158 8.28 -4.97 -16.08
C ASP A 158 7.13 -4.93 -17.09
N GLU A 159 7.36 -5.43 -18.30
CA GLU A 159 6.29 -5.71 -19.25
C GLU A 159 5.62 -7.04 -18.89
N THR A 160 4.34 -6.99 -18.53
CA THR A 160 3.54 -8.17 -18.20
C THR A 160 2.49 -8.43 -19.28
N GLU A 161 1.86 -9.61 -19.27
CA GLU A 161 0.68 -9.86 -20.12
C GLU A 161 -0.47 -8.88 -19.88
N ALA A 162 -0.50 -8.20 -18.72
CA ALA A 162 -1.51 -7.23 -18.33
C ALA A 162 -1.11 -5.77 -18.61
N GLY A 163 0.06 -5.53 -19.22
CA GLY A 163 0.59 -4.18 -19.48
C GLY A 163 1.85 -3.88 -18.69
N LEU A 164 2.28 -2.61 -18.74
CA LEU A 164 3.44 -2.12 -18.00
C LEU A 164 3.16 -2.08 -16.50
N ARG A 165 4.04 -2.71 -15.70
CA ARG A 165 4.02 -2.64 -14.23
C ARG A 165 5.30 -2.00 -13.70
N VAL A 166 5.16 -0.92 -12.93
CA VAL A 166 6.29 -0.18 -12.35
C VAL A 166 6.33 -0.35 -10.83
N TYR A 167 7.53 -0.64 -10.33
CA TYR A 167 7.86 -0.70 -8.90
C TYR A 167 8.93 0.34 -8.58
N ILE A 168 8.82 0.96 -7.42
CA ILE A 168 9.84 1.84 -6.85
C ILE A 168 10.26 1.22 -5.52
N ARG A 169 11.56 0.99 -5.34
CA ARG A 169 12.13 0.42 -4.12
C ARG A 169 13.14 1.36 -3.51
N THR A 170 13.05 1.52 -2.20
CA THR A 170 14.01 2.27 -1.41
C THR A 170 14.29 1.55 -0.09
N ASP A 171 15.46 1.80 0.49
CA ASP A 171 15.80 1.30 1.81
C ASP A 171 14.92 2.01 2.86
N ILE A 172 14.39 1.25 3.82
CA ILE A 172 13.45 1.80 4.80
C ILE A 172 14.07 2.93 5.63
N LEU A 173 15.39 2.91 5.83
CA LEU A 173 16.12 3.97 6.54
C LEU A 173 16.09 5.29 5.77
N ALA A 174 16.27 5.25 4.45
CA ALA A 174 16.17 6.43 3.60
C ALA A 174 14.73 6.95 3.54
N ALA A 175 13.76 6.04 3.39
CA ALA A 175 12.33 6.38 3.44
C ALA A 175 11.92 7.03 4.76
N SER A 176 12.33 6.46 5.90
CA SER A 176 12.02 6.97 7.25
C SER A 176 12.60 8.37 7.43
N ALA A 177 13.88 8.60 7.08
CA ALA A 177 14.50 9.92 7.19
C ALA A 177 13.79 11.00 6.36
N ARG A 178 13.40 10.68 5.11
CA ARG A 178 12.64 11.61 4.25
C ARG A 178 11.25 11.91 4.82
N MET A 179 10.55 10.88 5.31
CA MET A 179 9.22 11.02 5.89
C MET A 179 9.24 11.79 7.21
N GLU A 180 10.23 11.55 8.08
CA GLU A 180 10.37 12.27 9.35
C GLU A 180 10.55 13.78 9.10
N TRP A 181 11.48 14.15 8.22
CA TRP A 181 11.68 15.54 7.81
C TRP A 181 10.41 16.17 7.22
N ALA A 182 9.72 15.44 6.35
CA ALA A 182 8.51 15.94 5.72
C ALA A 182 7.35 16.08 6.73
N ALA A 183 7.20 15.12 7.66
CA ALA A 183 6.18 15.15 8.70
C ALA A 183 6.40 16.32 9.66
N GLU A 184 7.64 16.57 10.10
CA GLU A 184 8.00 17.74 10.92
C GLU A 184 7.68 19.04 10.18
N THR A 185 8.15 19.17 8.94
CA THR A 185 7.91 20.37 8.10
C THR A 185 6.41 20.64 7.91
N ILE A 186 5.63 19.60 7.63
CA ILE A 186 4.18 19.72 7.43
C ILE A 186 3.48 20.04 8.75
N ALA A 187 3.89 19.45 9.87
CA ALA A 187 3.31 19.74 11.18
C ALA A 187 3.51 21.20 11.60
N ASP A 188 4.68 21.77 11.31
CA ASP A 188 5.02 23.14 11.68
C ASP A 188 4.36 24.18 10.76
N ASN A 189 4.26 23.88 9.46
CA ASN A 189 3.94 24.89 8.44
C ASN A 189 2.57 24.70 7.76
N SER A 190 1.99 23.50 7.80
CA SER A 190 0.70 23.21 7.17
C SER A 190 -0.47 23.42 8.13
N LYS A 191 -1.58 23.94 7.59
CA LYS A 191 -2.88 24.02 8.30
C LYS A 191 -3.84 22.88 7.96
N VAL A 192 -3.42 21.98 7.07
CA VAL A 192 -4.25 20.86 6.62
C VAL A 192 -4.11 19.71 7.61
N VAL A 193 -5.04 19.61 8.55
CA VAL A 193 -5.02 18.63 9.65
C VAL A 193 -4.87 17.20 9.13
N ASP A 194 -5.68 16.80 8.15
CA ASP A 194 -5.64 15.44 7.57
C ASP A 194 -4.25 15.08 7.03
N MET A 195 -3.52 16.04 6.49
CA MET A 195 -2.18 15.81 5.94
C MET A 195 -1.15 15.65 7.06
N VAL A 196 -1.25 16.45 8.12
CA VAL A 196 -0.40 16.32 9.32
C VAL A 196 -0.63 14.95 9.98
N GLU A 197 -1.88 14.54 10.14
CA GLU A 197 -2.24 13.24 10.71
C GLU A 197 -1.76 12.09 9.82
N GLN A 198 -1.91 12.21 8.50
CA GLN A 198 -1.48 11.19 7.55
C GLN A 198 0.04 10.99 7.56
N THR A 199 0.84 12.06 7.50
CA THR A 199 2.30 11.94 7.50
C THR A 199 2.84 11.42 8.83
N SER A 200 2.27 11.88 9.95
CA SER A 200 2.60 11.34 11.28
C SER A 200 2.30 9.83 11.38
N ALA A 201 1.12 9.39 10.95
CA ALA A 201 0.76 7.97 10.97
C ALA A 201 1.57 7.10 9.98
N LEU A 202 2.11 7.70 8.92
CA LEU A 202 3.03 7.04 7.99
C LEU A 202 4.44 6.94 8.57
N ALA A 203 4.95 7.99 9.22
CA ALA A 203 6.23 7.99 9.93
C ALA A 203 6.25 6.91 11.02
N GLU A 204 5.27 6.96 11.94
CA GLU A 204 5.14 5.97 13.03
C GLU A 204 5.05 4.54 12.51
N TRP A 205 4.36 4.33 11.38
CA TRP A 205 4.21 3.02 10.78
C TRP A 205 5.54 2.44 10.28
N VAL A 206 6.32 3.23 9.54
CA VAL A 206 7.61 2.77 9.00
C VAL A 206 8.58 2.43 10.12
N ASP A 207 8.54 3.16 11.23
CA ASP A 207 9.41 2.93 12.39
C ASP A 207 9.11 1.63 13.15
N THR A 208 8.01 0.94 12.83
CA THR A 208 7.70 -0.37 13.44
C THR A 208 8.45 -1.56 12.84
N PHE A 209 9.26 -1.35 11.80
CA PHE A 209 9.93 -2.42 11.04
C PHE A 209 11.45 -2.39 11.18
N ASP A 210 12.10 -3.52 10.88
CA ASP A 210 13.57 -3.62 10.90
C ASP A 210 14.22 -2.62 9.94
N MET A 211 15.30 -1.97 10.38
CA MET A 211 16.01 -0.94 9.60
C MET A 211 16.62 -1.42 8.28
N ASN A 212 16.77 -2.74 8.10
CA ASN A 212 17.24 -3.33 6.83
C ASN A 212 16.07 -3.75 5.93
N SER A 213 14.85 -3.32 6.23
CA SER A 213 13.70 -3.55 5.37
C SER A 213 13.76 -2.71 4.10
N ILE A 214 13.04 -3.14 3.08
CA ILE A 214 12.83 -2.38 1.84
C ILE A 214 11.37 -1.93 1.80
N LEU A 215 11.16 -0.65 1.49
CA LEU A 215 9.85 -0.12 1.15
C LEU A 215 9.66 -0.17 -0.36
N GLU A 216 8.58 -0.79 -0.82
CA GLU A 216 8.23 -0.90 -2.23
C GLU A 216 6.87 -0.25 -2.50
N LEU A 217 6.83 0.69 -3.44
CA LEU A 217 5.62 1.16 -4.08
C LEU A 217 5.41 0.39 -5.38
N ASP A 218 4.32 -0.36 -5.47
CA ASP A 218 3.88 -1.07 -6.68
C ASP A 218 2.66 -0.36 -7.23
N LEU A 219 2.77 0.18 -8.44
CA LEU A 219 1.66 0.87 -9.09
C LEU A 219 0.60 -0.08 -9.67
N GLY A 220 0.82 -1.39 -9.65
CA GLY A 220 -0.07 -2.34 -10.29
C GLY A 220 -0.17 -2.07 -11.80
N GLY A 221 -1.34 -2.30 -12.39
CA GLY A 221 -1.64 -1.93 -13.77
C GLY A 221 -1.94 -0.45 -13.97
N MET A 222 -1.87 0.38 -12.91
CA MET A 222 -2.00 1.83 -13.06
C MET A 222 -0.86 2.40 -13.92
N SER A 223 0.33 1.82 -13.88
CA SER A 223 1.47 2.27 -14.69
C SER A 223 1.28 2.14 -16.21
N ASP A 224 0.37 1.27 -16.66
CA ASP A 224 -0.01 1.19 -18.09
C ASP A 224 -0.89 2.38 -18.51
N VAL A 225 -1.60 2.98 -17.55
CA VAL A 225 -2.46 4.15 -17.77
C VAL A 225 -1.69 5.45 -17.54
N LEU A 226 -0.99 5.56 -16.40
CA LEU A 226 -0.12 6.68 -16.06
C LEU A 226 1.05 6.20 -15.20
N TRP A 227 2.26 6.53 -15.65
CA TRP A 227 3.47 6.50 -14.84
C TRP A 227 3.85 7.94 -14.47
N PRO A 228 3.49 8.42 -13.25
CA PRO A 228 3.65 9.82 -12.89
C PRO A 228 5.07 10.13 -12.43
N THR A 229 6.03 10.17 -13.35
CA THR A 229 7.45 10.44 -13.06
C THR A 229 7.69 11.76 -12.33
N GLU A 230 6.84 12.76 -12.56
CA GLU A 230 6.98 14.08 -11.93
C GLU A 230 6.36 14.15 -10.52
N ALA A 231 5.57 13.15 -10.11
CA ALA A 231 4.84 13.20 -8.84
C ALA A 231 5.76 13.34 -7.62
N PRO A 232 6.85 12.56 -7.49
CA PRO A 232 7.80 12.71 -6.37
C PRO A 232 8.39 14.10 -6.29
N GLU A 233 8.87 14.64 -7.42
CA GLU A 233 9.49 15.97 -7.46
C GLU A 233 8.50 17.09 -7.13
N LEU A 234 7.23 16.96 -7.56
CA LEU A 234 6.18 17.93 -7.25
C LEU A 234 5.83 17.91 -5.75
N VAL A 235 5.76 16.74 -5.14
CA VAL A 235 5.46 16.60 -3.71
C VAL A 235 6.64 17.07 -2.86
N ASP A 236 7.88 16.73 -3.25
CA ASP A 236 9.10 17.23 -2.60
C ASP A 236 9.22 18.77 -2.70
N SER A 237 8.95 19.33 -3.88
CA SER A 237 8.92 20.78 -4.11
C SER A 237 7.87 21.45 -3.23
N TRP A 238 6.71 20.81 -3.03
CA TRP A 238 5.66 21.32 -2.16
C TRP A 238 6.12 21.40 -0.70
N VAL A 239 6.72 20.33 -0.16
CA VAL A 239 7.22 20.32 1.23
C VAL A 239 8.41 21.27 1.40
N THR A 240 9.34 21.30 0.45
CA THR A 240 10.47 22.23 0.46
C THR A 240 10.02 23.69 0.41
N ALA A 241 8.95 24.00 -0.33
CA ALA A 241 8.39 25.35 -0.34
C ALA A 241 7.75 25.69 1.02
N LEU A 242 7.07 24.73 1.67
CA LEU A 242 6.54 24.91 3.02
C LEU A 242 7.66 25.18 4.05
N SER A 243 8.78 24.47 3.99
CA SER A 243 9.92 24.71 4.92
C SER A 243 10.56 26.09 4.75
N ASN A 244 10.36 26.74 3.60
CA ASN A 244 10.90 28.07 3.28
C ASN A 244 9.87 29.20 3.49
N ASP A 245 8.71 28.92 4.12
CA ASP A 245 7.57 29.84 4.24
C ASP A 245 7.04 30.36 2.87
N ASP A 246 7.37 29.69 1.77
CA ASP A 246 6.92 30.05 0.41
C ASP A 246 5.61 29.34 0.07
N HIS A 247 4.52 29.83 0.66
CA HIS A 247 3.20 29.25 0.44
C HIS A 247 2.71 29.35 -1.01
N GLU A 248 3.19 30.32 -1.80
CA GLU A 248 2.78 30.48 -3.20
C GLU A 248 3.35 29.36 -4.08
N SER A 249 4.65 29.08 -3.92
CA SER A 249 5.29 27.94 -4.60
C SER A 249 4.73 26.61 -4.11
N ALA A 250 4.44 26.48 -2.81
CA ALA A 250 3.82 25.28 -2.24
C ALA A 250 2.46 24.99 -2.89
N VAL A 251 1.58 25.99 -2.98
CA VAL A 251 0.27 25.85 -3.63
C VAL A 251 0.43 25.49 -5.11
N THR A 252 1.37 26.12 -5.81
CA THR A 252 1.61 25.87 -7.23
C THR A 252 2.06 24.43 -7.49
N ALA A 253 3.00 23.91 -6.69
CA ALA A 253 3.49 22.54 -6.80
C ALA A 253 2.36 21.52 -6.53
N PHE A 254 1.59 21.74 -5.46
CA PHE A 254 0.47 20.86 -5.13
C PHE A 254 -0.65 20.89 -6.16
N GLN A 255 -0.95 22.05 -6.75
CA GLN A 255 -1.95 22.16 -7.82
C GLN A 255 -1.52 21.43 -9.09
N LYS A 256 -0.24 21.50 -9.47
CA LYS A 256 0.31 20.72 -10.59
C LYS A 256 0.19 19.22 -10.31
N TYR A 257 0.53 18.79 -9.10
CA TYR A 257 0.34 17.41 -8.67
C TYR A 257 -1.14 17.00 -8.82
N ALA A 258 -2.07 17.75 -8.22
CA ALA A 258 -3.49 17.43 -8.25
C ALA A 258 -4.07 17.38 -9.68
N ALA A 259 -3.63 18.28 -10.57
CA ALA A 259 -4.07 18.29 -11.97
C ALA A 259 -3.66 17.02 -12.73
N SER A 260 -2.48 16.46 -12.45
CA SER A 260 -2.03 15.20 -13.06
C SER A 260 -2.92 14.01 -12.67
N TRP A 261 -3.50 14.04 -11.46
CA TRP A 261 -4.39 12.97 -10.96
C TRP A 261 -5.86 13.18 -11.32
N GLU A 262 -6.29 14.40 -11.62
CA GLU A 262 -7.65 14.66 -12.11
C GLU A 262 -7.91 13.96 -13.46
N GLN A 263 -6.90 13.90 -14.33
CA GLN A 263 -6.98 13.17 -15.59
C GLN A 263 -7.22 11.67 -15.38
N LEU A 264 -6.59 11.07 -14.38
CA LEU A 264 -6.79 9.66 -14.03
C LEU A 264 -8.17 9.38 -13.45
N ASN A 265 -8.68 10.28 -12.60
CA ASN A 265 -10.03 10.15 -12.06
C ASN A 265 -11.10 10.15 -13.16
N LEU A 266 -10.86 10.84 -14.28
CA LEU A 266 -11.74 10.76 -15.45
C LEU A 266 -11.70 9.38 -16.11
N TYR A 267 -10.51 8.76 -16.24
CA TYR A 267 -10.37 7.39 -16.73
C TYR A 267 -11.04 6.37 -15.79
N ALA A 268 -10.84 6.50 -14.47
CA ALA A 268 -11.43 5.62 -13.46
C ALA A 268 -12.96 5.66 -13.46
N ARG A 269 -13.58 6.80 -13.79
CA ARG A 269 -15.04 6.92 -13.90
C ARG A 269 -15.62 6.42 -15.24
N SER A 270 -14.78 6.28 -16.26
CA SER A 270 -15.18 5.82 -17.60
C SER A 270 -14.97 4.34 -17.86
N SER A 271 -14.23 3.65 -16.99
CA SER A 271 -13.96 2.19 -17.03
C SER A 271 -14.89 1.42 -16.11
#